data_AF-A0AA39WBE1-F1
#
_entry.id   AF-A0AA39WBE1-F1
#
_cell.length_a   1.000
_cell.length_b   1.000
_cell.length_c   1.000
_cell.angle_alpha   90.00
_cell.angle_beta   90.00
_cell.angle_gamma   90.00
#
_symmetry.space_group_name_H-M   'P 1'
#
loop_
_entity.id
_entity.type
_entity.pdbx_description
1 polymer ?
#
loop_
_entity_poly.entity_id
_entity_poly.type
_entity_poly.pdbx_seq_one_letter_code
_entity_poly.pdbx_strand_id
1 'polypeptide(L)'
;QYRQVYVLILTWSFHDLKEASYTAPTGGKYTSLEDETKRLRGTFERRGYSVYEFDIPMQRSTESLRQQLKNFCLLARDDTLLIVYYHGHGSLDDDNELMFSSHEHPANVALSKTAAAELYEAMITGEACHAHGRSTQYRELVKKYERYRPVSTVEWEAIRPIVLSASSDMLLILDCCAAGGATATASGRRAGGGSSIASSTFSPSSLHFTNWKPPTPAQRKYTKHLFAACGFESSTTDDMTAAMCHVLDTWTPPPSPPRTQLPYWLTTKRLHQIMEDRLRRNSVGSQPIFRQLLPVDPEKYITLPDLSAGAGAGPDAGMSRGRRGGGSWRRG
;
A
#
# COMPACT_ATOMS: atom_id res chain seq x y z
N GLN A 1 17.86 -8.04 -15.43
CA GLN A 1 17.83 -6.76 -14.68
C GLN A 1 16.71 -5.90 -15.28
N TYR A 2 15.90 -5.26 -14.45
CA TYR A 2 14.78 -4.46 -14.95
C TYR A 2 15.29 -3.19 -15.64
N ARG A 3 14.70 -2.84 -16.79
CA ARG A 3 14.95 -1.58 -17.49
C ARG A 3 14.03 -0.46 -17.02
N GLN A 4 12.87 -0.83 -16.49
CA GLN A 4 11.85 0.11 -16.03
C GLN A 4 11.24 -0.39 -14.72
N VAL A 5 10.94 0.54 -13.83
CA VAL A 5 10.20 0.28 -12.59
C VAL A 5 9.02 1.23 -12.55
N TYR A 6 7.83 0.67 -12.38
CA TYR A 6 6.59 1.44 -12.22
C TYR A 6 6.07 1.23 -10.81
N VAL A 7 5.68 2.32 -10.15
CA VAL A 7 5.12 2.30 -8.80
C VAL A 7 3.70 2.84 -8.85
N LEU A 8 2.76 2.14 -8.23
CA LEU A 8 1.40 2.62 -7.98
C LEU A 8 1.22 2.78 -6.48
N ILE A 9 1.12 4.02 -6.02
CA ILE A 9 0.78 4.35 -4.63
C ILE A 9 -0.74 4.45 -4.53
N LEU A 10 -1.30 3.71 -3.58
CA LEU A 10 -2.72 3.61 -3.31
C LEU A 10 -3.03 4.26 -1.96
N THR A 11 -3.86 5.29 -2.02
CA THR A 11 -4.39 6.06 -0.89
C THR A 11 -5.91 6.12 -1.01
N TRP A 12 -6.64 6.28 0.09
CA TRP A 12 -8.06 6.57 -0.04
C TRP A 12 -8.31 8.04 -0.32
N SER A 13 -9.25 8.34 -1.22
CA SER A 13 -9.70 9.72 -1.50
C SER A 13 -10.20 10.45 -0.25
N PHE A 14 -10.62 9.71 0.78
CA PHE A 14 -10.56 10.19 2.13
C PHE A 14 -10.14 9.11 3.11
N HIS A 15 -9.44 9.59 4.12
CA HIS A 15 -9.04 8.90 5.34
C HIS A 15 -9.09 9.90 6.50
N ASP A 16 -9.11 9.37 7.72
CA ASP A 16 -9.04 10.12 8.97
C ASP A 16 -7.59 10.36 9.46
N LEU A 17 -6.58 9.87 8.73
CA LEU A 17 -5.14 10.01 9.03
C LEU A 17 -4.53 11.33 8.52
N LYS A 18 -5.24 12.45 8.69
CA LYS A 18 -4.80 13.79 8.24
C LYS A 18 -4.02 14.53 9.33
N GLU A 19 -3.16 15.47 8.90
CA GLU A 19 -2.26 16.28 9.75
C GLU A 19 -2.96 16.94 10.96
N ALA A 20 -4.22 17.32 10.78
CA ALA A 20 -5.05 17.97 11.78
C ALA A 20 -6.12 17.02 12.34
N SER A 21 -5.74 15.79 12.70
CA SER A 21 -6.64 14.93 13.46
C SER A 21 -7.00 15.65 14.77
N TYR A 22 -8.24 16.15 14.85
CA TYR A 22 -8.77 16.96 15.93
C TYR A 22 -8.73 16.27 17.31
N THR A 23 -8.34 14.99 17.36
CA THR A 23 -8.20 14.19 18.57
C THR A 23 -6.75 14.05 19.04
N ALA A 24 -5.76 14.47 18.24
CA ALA A 24 -4.37 14.37 18.64
C ALA A 24 -4.09 15.32 19.82
N PRO A 25 -3.49 14.84 20.92
CA PRO A 25 -2.98 15.70 21.97
C PRO A 25 -2.05 16.75 21.36
N THR A 26 -2.23 18.01 21.75
CA THR A 26 -1.37 19.13 21.34
C THR A 26 0.10 18.79 21.66
N GLY A 27 0.89 18.48 20.63
CA GLY A 27 2.32 18.15 20.74
C GLY A 27 2.78 16.85 20.08
N GLY A 28 1.88 15.99 19.61
CA GLY A 28 2.24 14.82 18.80
C GLY A 28 2.74 15.22 17.40
N LYS A 29 3.95 14.80 17.01
CA LYS A 29 4.46 14.96 15.64
C LYS A 29 3.81 13.91 14.75
N TYR A 30 2.60 14.19 14.28
CA TYR A 30 1.91 13.33 13.32
C TYR A 30 2.29 13.77 11.90
N THR A 31 2.76 12.84 11.06
CA THR A 31 2.92 13.08 9.63
C THR A 31 1.59 12.74 8.96
N SER A 32 1.04 13.63 8.13
CA SER A 32 -0.16 13.31 7.36
C SER A 32 0.13 12.23 6.30
N LEU A 33 -0.86 11.40 5.96
CA LEU A 33 -0.71 10.46 4.84
C LEU A 33 -0.37 11.19 3.52
N GLU A 34 -0.85 12.41 3.33
CA GLU A 34 -0.53 13.23 2.16
C GLU A 34 0.96 13.60 2.10
N ASP A 35 1.56 13.99 3.24
CA ASP A 35 2.99 14.27 3.33
C ASP A 35 3.84 13.00 3.19
N GLU A 36 3.38 11.88 3.78
CA GLU A 36 3.99 10.57 3.59
C GLU A 36 3.98 10.14 2.12
N THR A 37 2.83 10.26 1.45
CA THR A 37 2.66 9.97 0.02
C THR A 37 3.64 10.79 -0.80
N LYS A 38 3.69 12.11 -0.55
CA LYS A 38 4.58 13.03 -1.26
C LYS A 38 6.06 12.69 -1.04
N ARG A 39 6.43 12.34 0.20
CA ARG A 39 7.81 11.94 0.54
C ARG A 39 8.17 10.64 -0.14
N LEU A 40 7.29 9.64 -0.10
CA LEU A 40 7.47 8.34 -0.72
C LEU A 40 7.58 8.45 -2.25
N ARG A 41 6.70 9.24 -2.87
CA ARG A 41 6.75 9.57 -4.30
C ARG A 41 8.11 10.12 -4.68
N GLY A 42 8.57 11.16 -3.99
CA GLY A 42 9.86 11.78 -4.26
C GLY A 42 11.03 10.81 -4.11
N THR A 43 10.97 9.89 -3.15
CA THR A 43 12.00 8.86 -2.95
C THR A 43 12.06 7.86 -4.11
N PHE A 44 10.91 7.37 -4.59
CA PHE A 44 10.88 6.48 -5.75
C PHE A 44 11.31 7.21 -7.04
N GLU A 45 10.89 8.45 -7.24
CA GLU A 45 11.31 9.26 -8.39
C GLU A 45 12.82 9.51 -8.39
N ARG A 46 13.44 9.76 -7.23
CA ARG A 46 14.92 9.88 -7.11
C ARG A 46 15.66 8.61 -7.53
N ARG A 47 15.04 7.43 -7.41
CA ARG A 47 15.58 6.15 -7.93
C ARG A 47 15.36 5.94 -9.43
N GLY A 48 14.76 6.92 -10.12
CA GLY A 48 14.43 6.86 -11.53
C GLY A 48 13.18 6.02 -11.84
N TYR A 49 12.31 5.79 -10.84
CA TYR A 49 11.09 5.03 -11.05
C TYR A 49 9.96 5.93 -11.56
N SER A 50 9.04 5.36 -12.35
CA SER A 50 7.82 6.06 -12.77
C SER A 50 6.72 5.84 -11.74
N VAL A 51 6.29 6.92 -11.07
CA VAL A 51 5.36 6.84 -9.94
C VAL A 51 3.98 7.39 -10.33
N TYR A 52 2.96 6.56 -10.10
CA TYR A 52 1.54 6.87 -10.22
C TYR A 52 0.92 6.88 -8.83
N GLU A 53 -0.01 7.79 -8.61
CA GLU A 53 -0.86 7.83 -7.43
C GLU A 53 -2.30 7.53 -7.86
N PHE A 54 -3.03 6.84 -6.99
CA PHE A 54 -4.44 6.60 -7.18
C PHE A 54 -5.20 6.71 -5.87
N ASP A 55 -6.05 7.73 -5.81
CA ASP A 55 -7.01 7.92 -4.73
C ASP A 55 -8.20 6.99 -4.93
N ILE A 56 -8.31 5.96 -4.08
CA ILE A 56 -9.42 5.02 -4.07
C ILE A 56 -10.70 5.80 -3.74
N PRO A 57 -11.67 5.85 -4.66
CA PRO A 57 -12.90 6.59 -4.45
C PRO A 57 -13.74 5.89 -3.39
N MET A 58 -14.56 6.66 -2.67
CA MET A 58 -15.45 6.10 -1.66
C MET A 58 -16.60 5.31 -2.25
N GLN A 59 -17.14 5.77 -3.36
CA GLN A 59 -18.20 5.07 -4.08
C GLN A 59 -17.57 4.19 -5.15
N ARG A 60 -18.03 2.94 -5.25
CA ARG A 60 -17.50 1.96 -6.22
C ARG A 60 -15.97 1.77 -6.07
N SER A 61 -15.52 1.73 -4.81
CA SER A 61 -14.10 1.57 -4.43
C SER A 61 -13.49 0.33 -5.09
N THR A 62 -14.17 -0.81 -4.95
CA THR A 62 -13.74 -2.10 -5.49
C THR A 62 -13.66 -2.09 -7.01
N GLU A 63 -14.70 -1.64 -7.71
CA GLU A 63 -14.70 -1.59 -9.18
C GLU A 63 -13.60 -0.66 -9.71
N SER A 64 -13.47 0.51 -9.10
CA SER A 64 -12.50 1.53 -9.51
C SER A 64 -11.07 1.06 -9.29
N LEU A 65 -10.78 0.49 -8.11
CA LEU A 65 -9.45 -0.04 -7.81
C LEU A 65 -9.12 -1.27 -8.68
N ARG A 66 -10.07 -2.17 -8.92
CA ARG A 66 -9.87 -3.29 -9.87
C ARG A 66 -9.55 -2.79 -11.27
N GLN A 67 -10.26 -1.77 -11.75
CA GLN A 67 -9.98 -1.19 -13.06
C GLN A 67 -8.61 -0.52 -13.10
N GLN A 68 -8.24 0.22 -12.05
CA GLN A 68 -6.93 0.85 -11.96
C GLN A 68 -5.79 -0.17 -11.94
N LEU A 69 -5.92 -1.25 -11.15
CA LEU A 69 -4.92 -2.32 -11.10
C LEU A 69 -4.79 -3.02 -12.46
N LYS A 70 -5.89 -3.25 -13.18
CA LYS A 70 -5.85 -3.77 -14.56
C LYS A 70 -5.08 -2.83 -15.48
N ASN A 71 -5.39 -1.54 -15.45
CA ASN A 71 -4.71 -0.52 -16.26
C ASN A 71 -3.21 -0.48 -15.94
N PHE A 72 -2.85 -0.52 -14.65
CA PHE A 72 -1.46 -0.55 -14.22
C PHE A 72 -0.73 -1.82 -14.68
N CYS A 73 -1.39 -2.98 -14.63
CA CYS A 73 -0.83 -4.23 -15.14
C CYS A 73 -0.61 -4.23 -16.66
N LEU A 74 -1.17 -3.30 -17.44
CA LEU A 74 -0.84 -3.14 -18.87
C LEU A 74 0.60 -2.67 -19.09
N LEU A 75 1.27 -2.13 -18.05
CA LEU A 75 2.68 -1.78 -18.08
C LEU A 75 3.61 -3.00 -17.93
N ALA A 76 3.05 -4.18 -17.61
CA ALA A 76 3.80 -5.40 -17.38
C ALA A 76 4.52 -5.88 -18.64
N ARG A 77 5.85 -6.04 -18.52
CA ARG A 77 6.76 -6.66 -19.50
C ARG A 77 7.82 -7.49 -18.78
N ASP A 78 8.53 -8.33 -19.53
CA ASP A 78 9.61 -9.18 -19.02
C ASP A 78 10.74 -8.41 -18.31
N ASP A 79 11.00 -7.18 -18.73
CA ASP A 79 12.07 -6.31 -18.22
C ASP A 79 11.54 -5.19 -17.30
N THR A 80 10.31 -5.30 -16.83
CA THR A 80 9.69 -4.33 -15.92
C THR A 80 9.49 -4.92 -14.53
N LEU A 81 9.65 -4.08 -13.51
CA LEU A 81 9.19 -4.35 -12.16
C LEU A 81 7.96 -3.47 -11.88
N LEU A 82 6.88 -4.09 -11.42
CA LEU A 82 5.73 -3.36 -10.90
C LEU A 82 5.80 -3.32 -9.37
N ILE A 83 5.54 -2.17 -8.78
CA ILE A 83 5.42 -2.00 -7.34
C ILE A 83 4.03 -1.45 -7.04
N VAL A 84 3.30 -2.10 -6.15
CA VAL A 84 2.03 -1.57 -5.62
C VAL A 84 2.27 -1.27 -4.15
N TYR A 85 2.08 -0.02 -3.75
CA TYR A 85 2.26 0.44 -2.38
C TYR A 85 0.92 0.93 -1.86
N TYR A 86 0.35 0.24 -0.87
CA TYR A 86 -0.83 0.71 -0.16
C TYR A 86 -0.42 1.19 1.22
N HIS A 87 -0.88 2.38 1.61
CA HIS A 87 -0.81 2.84 2.99
C HIS A 87 -2.12 3.48 3.43
N GLY A 88 -2.52 3.19 4.66
CA GLY A 88 -3.80 3.59 5.22
C GLY A 88 -4.35 2.53 6.15
N HIS A 89 -5.67 2.49 6.30
CA HIS A 89 -6.30 1.53 7.22
C HIS A 89 -6.45 0.15 6.62
N GLY A 90 -6.30 -0.85 7.47
CA GLY A 90 -6.59 -2.24 7.12
C GLY A 90 -7.40 -2.85 8.24
N SER A 91 -8.43 -3.61 7.88
CA SER A 91 -9.18 -4.46 8.80
C SER A 91 -9.12 -5.90 8.31
N LEU A 92 -9.53 -6.83 9.17
CA LEU A 92 -9.75 -8.22 8.79
C LEU A 92 -11.25 -8.44 8.60
N ASP A 93 -11.63 -9.24 7.61
CA ASP A 93 -13.01 -9.73 7.47
C ASP A 93 -13.29 -10.94 8.37
N ASP A 94 -14.49 -11.52 8.23
CA ASP A 94 -14.92 -12.69 8.99
C ASP A 94 -14.05 -13.94 8.73
N ASP A 95 -13.34 -13.99 7.60
CA ASP A 95 -12.43 -15.06 7.19
C ASP A 95 -10.96 -14.77 7.56
N ASN A 96 -10.70 -13.67 8.27
CA ASN A 96 -9.36 -13.15 8.59
C ASN A 96 -8.52 -12.80 7.35
N GLU A 97 -9.16 -12.48 6.22
CA GLU A 97 -8.50 -11.89 5.07
C GLU A 97 -8.44 -10.36 5.20
N LEU A 98 -7.46 -9.76 4.54
CA LEU A 98 -7.28 -8.32 4.57
C LEU A 98 -8.43 -7.61 3.83
N MET A 99 -8.95 -6.55 4.44
CA MET A 99 -9.74 -5.52 3.78
C MET A 99 -9.02 -4.19 3.87
N PHE A 100 -8.86 -3.51 2.74
CA PHE A 100 -8.50 -2.09 2.75
C PHE A 100 -9.69 -1.29 3.24
N SER A 101 -9.46 -0.34 4.14
CA SER A 101 -10.51 0.46 4.74
C SER A 101 -10.15 1.94 4.61
N SER A 102 -11.16 2.77 4.35
CA SER A 102 -10.97 4.21 4.17
C SER A 102 -10.59 4.93 5.46
N HIS A 103 -11.24 4.56 6.56
CA HIS A 103 -11.05 5.14 7.90
C HIS A 103 -11.46 4.13 8.96
N GLU A 104 -11.12 4.38 10.22
CA GLU A 104 -11.56 3.51 11.30
C GLU A 104 -13.06 3.64 11.54
N HIS A 105 -13.72 2.50 11.81
CA HIS A 105 -15.07 2.56 12.33
C HIS A 105 -14.98 3.04 13.79
N PRO A 106 -15.63 4.15 14.17
CA PRO A 106 -15.73 4.51 15.58
C PRO A 106 -16.35 3.33 16.34
N ALA A 107 -15.57 2.69 17.21
CA ALA A 107 -16.00 1.56 18.04
C ALA A 107 -17.15 1.96 18.98
N ASN A 108 -17.27 3.25 19.29
CA ASN A 108 -18.31 3.80 20.13
C ASN A 108 -19.52 4.26 19.31
N VAL A 109 -20.50 3.36 19.18
CA VAL A 109 -21.79 3.61 18.51
C VAL A 109 -22.50 4.85 19.07
N ALA A 110 -22.36 5.16 20.36
CA ALA A 110 -22.98 6.34 20.97
C ALA A 110 -22.34 7.65 20.45
N LEU A 111 -21.00 7.71 20.35
CA LEU A 111 -20.32 8.87 19.77
C LEU A 111 -20.70 9.07 18.30
N SER A 112 -20.86 7.99 17.53
CA SER A 112 -21.31 8.06 16.14
C SER A 112 -22.73 8.60 16.02
N LYS A 113 -23.64 8.17 16.90
CA LYS A 113 -25.03 8.66 16.94
C LYS A 113 -25.10 10.14 17.32
N THR A 114 -24.36 10.56 18.35
CA THR A 114 -24.30 11.97 18.76
C THR A 114 -23.76 12.84 17.63
N ALA A 115 -22.66 12.41 17.01
CA ALA A 115 -22.05 13.18 15.93
C ALA A 115 -22.95 13.25 14.68
N ALA A 116 -23.64 12.16 14.33
CA ALA A 116 -24.65 12.20 13.28
C ALA A 116 -25.78 13.17 13.62
N ALA A 117 -26.29 13.16 14.86
CA ALA A 117 -27.34 14.08 15.30
C ALA A 117 -26.90 15.54 15.21
N GLU A 118 -25.68 15.87 15.66
CA GLU A 118 -25.12 17.22 15.54
C GLU A 118 -24.98 17.66 14.07
N LEU A 119 -24.54 16.77 13.17
CA LEU A 119 -24.47 17.08 11.73
C LEU A 119 -25.86 17.34 11.14
N TYR A 120 -26.85 16.49 11.46
CA TYR A 120 -28.22 16.66 10.98
C TYR A 120 -28.84 17.96 11.50
N GLU A 121 -28.64 18.28 12.78
CA GLU A 121 -29.10 19.53 13.38
C GLU A 121 -28.48 20.75 12.68
N ALA A 122 -27.16 20.73 12.43
CA ALA A 122 -26.48 21.79 11.69
C ALA A 122 -26.98 21.94 10.23
N MET A 123 -27.38 20.83 9.59
CA MET A 123 -27.97 20.85 8.25
C MET A 123 -29.40 21.42 8.24
N ILE A 124 -30.22 21.08 9.25
CA ILE A 124 -31.64 21.47 9.32
C ILE A 124 -31.81 22.92 9.80
N THR A 125 -31.05 23.34 10.81
CA THR A 125 -31.20 24.67 11.44
C THR A 125 -30.72 25.82 10.55
N GLY A 126 -29.97 25.53 9.48
CA GLY A 126 -29.47 26.54 8.56
C GLY A 126 -28.48 27.53 9.19
N GLU A 127 -28.02 27.30 10.43
CA GLU A 127 -26.97 28.10 11.08
C GLU A 127 -25.66 28.09 10.27
N ALA A 128 -25.46 27.04 9.47
CA ALA A 128 -24.38 26.94 8.50
C ALA A 128 -24.50 27.89 7.28
N CYS A 129 -25.70 28.37 6.97
CA CYS A 129 -26.01 28.99 5.67
C CYS A 129 -26.37 30.48 5.73
N HIS A 130 -26.76 31.03 6.89
CA HIS A 130 -27.42 32.35 6.92
C HIS A 130 -26.57 33.54 7.41
N ALA A 131 -25.38 33.36 7.98
CA ALA A 131 -24.53 34.49 8.36
C ALA A 131 -23.48 34.78 7.28
N HIS A 132 -23.68 35.90 6.56
CA HIS A 132 -22.78 36.46 5.56
C HIS A 132 -21.31 36.38 5.99
N GLY A 133 -20.52 35.53 5.31
CA GLY A 133 -19.06 35.43 5.44
C GLY A 133 -18.48 34.11 5.96
N ARG A 134 -19.29 33.12 6.39
CA ARG A 134 -18.79 31.88 7.05
C ARG A 134 -18.90 30.58 6.23
N SER A 135 -18.35 30.55 5.02
CA SER A 135 -18.10 29.28 4.29
C SER A 135 -17.22 28.30 5.10
N THR A 136 -16.43 28.82 6.05
CA THR A 136 -15.49 28.03 6.86
C THR A 136 -16.17 27.16 7.90
N GLN A 137 -17.19 27.63 8.64
CA GLN A 137 -17.80 26.85 9.73
C GLN A 137 -18.50 25.59 9.24
N TYR A 138 -19.29 25.67 8.16
CA TYR A 138 -19.90 24.48 7.57
C TYR A 138 -18.86 23.51 7.02
N ARG A 139 -17.80 24.02 6.38
CA ARG A 139 -16.72 23.17 5.87
C ARG A 139 -15.95 22.47 6.99
N GLU A 140 -15.71 23.16 8.11
CA GLU A 140 -15.09 22.57 9.29
C GLU A 140 -16.02 21.57 10.00
N LEU A 141 -17.34 21.82 10.05
CA LEU A 141 -18.33 20.85 10.53
C LEU A 141 -18.36 19.61 9.63
N VAL A 142 -18.46 19.77 8.32
CA VAL A 142 -18.44 18.65 7.36
C VAL A 142 -17.15 17.85 7.56
N LYS A 143 -15.97 18.48 7.58
CA LYS A 143 -14.70 17.80 7.88
C LYS A 143 -14.71 17.07 9.23
N LYS A 144 -15.23 17.71 10.29
CA LYS A 144 -15.38 17.09 11.63
C LYS A 144 -16.24 15.83 11.55
N TYR A 145 -17.27 15.83 10.72
CA TYR A 145 -18.19 14.69 10.59
C TYR A 145 -17.89 13.72 9.45
N GLU A 146 -16.95 14.02 8.56
CA GLU A 146 -16.57 13.12 7.47
C GLU A 146 -16.10 11.76 8.03
N ARG A 147 -15.54 11.70 9.25
CA ARG A 147 -15.17 10.44 9.95
C ARG A 147 -16.36 9.52 10.26
N TYR A 148 -17.59 10.05 10.29
CA TYR A 148 -18.80 9.27 10.59
C TYR A 148 -19.53 8.83 9.33
N ARG A 149 -19.04 9.19 8.15
CA ARG A 149 -19.56 8.61 6.92
C ARG A 149 -19.33 7.09 6.93
N PRO A 150 -20.15 6.31 6.21
CA PRO A 150 -19.93 4.88 6.08
C PRO A 150 -18.50 4.57 5.62
N VAL A 151 -17.86 3.61 6.28
CA VAL A 151 -16.53 3.12 5.86
C VAL A 151 -16.71 2.42 4.53
N SER A 152 -15.96 2.87 3.52
CA SER A 152 -15.78 2.10 2.29
C SER A 152 -14.61 1.16 2.45
N THR A 153 -14.80 -0.05 1.94
CA THR A 153 -13.81 -1.12 2.00
C THR A 153 -13.48 -1.66 0.60
N VAL A 154 -12.36 -2.35 0.47
CA VAL A 154 -12.03 -3.22 -0.66
C VAL A 154 -11.46 -4.52 -0.10
N GLU A 155 -12.12 -5.63 -0.39
CA GLU A 155 -11.65 -6.97 -0.03
C GLU A 155 -10.39 -7.33 -0.81
N TRP A 156 -9.42 -7.93 -0.12
CA TRP A 156 -8.19 -8.44 -0.73
C TRP A 156 -8.50 -9.48 -1.81
N GLU A 157 -9.48 -10.36 -1.59
CA GLU A 157 -9.92 -11.37 -2.57
C GLU A 157 -10.31 -10.73 -3.91
N ALA A 158 -10.94 -9.55 -3.90
CA ALA A 158 -11.42 -8.89 -5.12
C ALA A 158 -10.29 -8.39 -6.03
N ILE A 159 -9.12 -8.08 -5.47
CA ILE A 159 -7.97 -7.49 -6.20
C ILE A 159 -6.79 -8.44 -6.34
N ARG A 160 -6.64 -9.40 -5.43
CA ARG A 160 -5.55 -10.40 -5.40
C ARG A 160 -5.36 -11.11 -6.74
N PRO A 161 -6.42 -11.58 -7.45
CA PRO A 161 -6.22 -12.26 -8.72
C PRO A 161 -5.61 -11.40 -9.81
N ILE A 162 -5.92 -10.10 -9.82
CA ILE A 162 -5.37 -9.15 -10.80
C ILE A 162 -3.86 -9.02 -10.57
N VAL A 163 -3.46 -8.77 -9.32
CA VAL A 163 -2.07 -8.66 -8.87
C VAL A 163 -1.26 -9.93 -9.20
N LEU A 164 -1.80 -11.10 -8.86
CA LEU A 164 -1.10 -12.37 -9.07
C LEU A 164 -1.04 -12.78 -10.56
N SER A 165 -1.97 -12.28 -11.38
CA SER A 165 -2.02 -12.60 -12.82
C SER A 165 -1.06 -11.79 -13.69
N ALA A 166 -0.46 -10.72 -13.15
CA ALA A 166 0.40 -9.81 -13.91
C ALA A 166 1.62 -10.51 -14.53
N SER A 167 1.90 -10.23 -15.80
CA SER A 167 2.99 -10.80 -16.60
C SER A 167 4.33 -10.04 -16.42
N SER A 168 4.68 -9.75 -15.17
CA SER A 168 5.95 -9.13 -14.78
C SER A 168 6.24 -9.46 -13.33
N ASP A 169 7.47 -9.26 -12.87
CA ASP A 169 7.73 -9.31 -11.44
C ASP A 169 6.96 -8.19 -10.73
N MET A 170 6.46 -8.47 -9.52
CA MET A 170 5.71 -7.51 -8.73
C MET A 170 6.11 -7.54 -7.25
N LEU A 171 6.30 -6.36 -6.68
CA LEU A 171 6.47 -6.15 -5.24
C LEU A 171 5.23 -5.42 -4.70
N LEU A 172 4.48 -6.08 -3.83
CA LEU A 172 3.35 -5.51 -3.11
C LEU A 172 3.82 -5.10 -1.72
N ILE A 173 3.59 -3.84 -1.35
CA ILE A 173 3.94 -3.28 -0.05
C ILE A 173 2.64 -2.79 0.59
N LEU A 174 2.30 -3.33 1.76
CA LEU A 174 1.06 -3.04 2.47
C LEU A 174 1.41 -2.46 3.85
N ASP A 175 1.25 -1.15 3.98
CA ASP A 175 1.48 -0.35 5.17
C ASP A 175 0.13 -0.07 5.87
N CYS A 176 -0.42 -1.09 6.52
CA CYS A 176 -1.70 -1.02 7.24
C CYS A 176 -1.77 -2.08 8.35
N CYS A 177 -2.54 -1.83 9.41
CA CYS A 177 -2.56 -2.68 10.62
C CYS A 177 -2.88 -4.18 10.35
N ALA A 178 -3.73 -4.45 9.37
CA ALA A 178 -4.20 -5.80 9.02
C ALA A 178 -3.43 -6.43 7.85
N ALA A 179 -2.30 -5.87 7.41
CA ALA A 179 -1.61 -6.33 6.20
C ALA A 179 -1.21 -7.81 6.24
N GLY A 180 -1.04 -8.40 7.44
CA GLY A 180 -0.80 -9.83 7.61
C GLY A 180 -1.93 -10.72 7.05
N GLY A 181 -3.16 -10.22 7.01
CA GLY A 181 -4.32 -10.90 6.41
C GLY A 181 -4.17 -11.15 4.90
N ALA A 182 -3.35 -10.37 4.19
CA ALA A 182 -3.07 -10.63 2.77
C ALA A 182 -2.26 -11.92 2.54
N THR A 183 -1.62 -12.43 3.61
CA THR A 183 -0.90 -13.71 3.57
C THR A 183 -1.81 -14.90 3.80
N ALA A 184 -3.02 -14.68 4.32
CA ALA A 184 -4.01 -15.75 4.47
C ALA A 184 -4.27 -16.33 3.08
N THR A 185 -3.96 -17.62 2.93
CA THR A 185 -4.61 -18.43 1.93
C THR A 185 -5.94 -18.81 2.56
N ALA A 186 -7.08 -18.63 1.88
CA ALA A 186 -8.43 -19.02 2.31
C ALA A 186 -8.62 -20.51 2.76
N SER A 187 -7.53 -21.24 2.95
CA SER A 187 -7.42 -22.64 3.34
C SER A 187 -7.49 -22.88 4.86
N GLY A 188 -8.03 -21.94 5.64
CA GLY A 188 -8.10 -21.99 7.10
C GLY A 188 -9.49 -22.20 7.69
N ARG A 189 -10.46 -22.74 6.95
CA ARG A 189 -11.78 -23.13 7.50
C ARG A 189 -11.61 -24.21 8.58
N ARG A 190 -11.46 -23.81 9.85
CA ARG A 190 -11.86 -24.64 10.99
C ARG A 190 -13.30 -24.29 11.34
N ALA A 191 -14.22 -25.14 10.89
CA ALA A 191 -15.51 -25.27 11.53
C ALA A 191 -15.27 -25.71 12.99
N GLY A 192 -15.81 -24.96 13.95
CA GLY A 192 -16.04 -25.42 15.32
C GLY A 192 -14.82 -25.37 16.25
N GLY A 193 -15.04 -24.84 17.46
CA GLY A 193 -14.03 -24.75 18.52
C GLY A 193 -13.54 -26.12 19.01
N GLY A 194 -12.38 -26.09 19.67
CA GLY A 194 -11.85 -27.25 20.39
C GLY A 194 -10.34 -27.42 20.25
N SER A 195 -9.67 -27.29 21.39
CA SER A 195 -8.28 -27.59 21.68
C SER A 195 -7.63 -28.76 20.90
N SER A 196 -6.40 -28.54 20.45
CA SER A 196 -5.25 -29.45 20.36
C SER A 196 -4.45 -29.30 19.06
N ILE A 197 -3.14 -29.11 19.23
CA ILE A 197 -2.13 -29.05 18.19
C ILE A 197 -1.64 -30.48 18.00
N ALA A 198 -2.05 -31.12 16.91
CA ALA A 198 -1.38 -32.31 16.40
C ALA A 198 -1.38 -32.28 14.87
N SER A 199 -0.17 -32.51 14.37
CA SER A 199 0.27 -32.62 12.97
C SER A 199 -0.79 -33.26 12.05
N SER A 200 -1.29 -32.51 11.07
CA SER A 200 -2.04 -33.06 9.95
C SER A 200 -1.38 -32.67 8.64
N THR A 201 -0.88 -33.68 7.94
CA THR A 201 -0.27 -33.64 6.62
C THR A 201 -1.22 -32.98 5.62
N PHE A 202 -0.71 -31.94 4.95
CA PHE A 202 -1.45 -31.08 4.03
C PHE A 202 -1.86 -31.87 2.78
N SER A 203 -3.16 -31.94 2.48
CA SER A 203 -3.68 -32.51 1.23
C SER A 203 -4.27 -31.37 0.38
N PRO A 204 -3.88 -31.18 -0.91
CA PRO A 204 -4.18 -29.96 -1.66
C PRO A 204 -5.61 -29.88 -2.25
N SER A 205 -6.50 -30.81 -1.91
CA SER A 205 -7.67 -31.11 -2.76
C SER A 205 -9.00 -30.49 -2.31
N SER A 206 -9.03 -29.65 -1.27
CA SER A 206 -10.29 -29.08 -0.76
C SER A 206 -10.21 -27.56 -0.61
N LEU A 207 -10.18 -26.86 -1.74
CA LEU A 207 -10.25 -25.40 -1.82
C LEU A 207 -11.53 -25.00 -2.58
N HIS A 208 -12.55 -24.55 -1.86
CA HIS A 208 -13.66 -23.83 -2.48
C HIS A 208 -13.30 -22.35 -2.65
N PHE A 209 -12.33 -22.08 -3.52
CA PHE A 209 -12.30 -20.83 -4.26
C PHE A 209 -13.21 -21.04 -5.47
N THR A 210 -14.38 -20.42 -5.53
CA THR A 210 -15.28 -20.68 -6.66
C THR A 210 -14.73 -20.18 -8.00
N ASN A 211 -13.67 -19.35 -8.02
CA ASN A 211 -13.08 -18.82 -9.26
C ASN A 211 -11.55 -18.65 -9.31
N TRP A 212 -10.79 -19.03 -8.27
CA TRP A 212 -9.32 -18.97 -8.35
C TRP A 212 -8.78 -20.12 -9.20
N LYS A 213 -8.24 -19.79 -10.37
CA LYS A 213 -7.49 -20.74 -11.18
C LYS A 213 -6.02 -20.71 -10.73
N PRO A 214 -5.39 -21.86 -10.49
CA PRO A 214 -3.96 -21.89 -10.17
C PRO A 214 -3.17 -21.20 -11.30
N PRO A 215 -2.09 -20.48 -10.96
CA PRO A 215 -1.33 -19.74 -11.96
C PRO A 215 -0.80 -20.68 -13.02
N THR A 216 -0.99 -20.29 -14.28
CA THR A 216 -0.49 -21.02 -15.45
C THR A 216 1.05 -21.11 -15.39
N PRO A 217 1.68 -22.08 -16.09
CA PRO A 217 3.14 -22.13 -16.16
C PRO A 217 3.78 -20.80 -16.61
N ALA A 218 3.11 -20.07 -17.50
CA ALA A 218 3.53 -18.74 -17.92
C ALA A 218 3.51 -17.71 -16.77
N GLN A 219 2.51 -17.77 -15.87
CA GLN A 219 2.43 -16.90 -14.69
C GLN A 219 3.48 -17.25 -13.63
N ARG A 220 3.91 -18.52 -13.53
CA ARG A 220 4.99 -18.95 -12.61
C ARG A 220 6.37 -18.44 -13.00
N LYS A 221 6.53 -17.94 -14.23
CA LYS A 221 7.75 -17.25 -14.68
C LYS A 221 8.06 -16.03 -13.80
N TYR A 222 7.04 -15.32 -13.33
CA TYR A 222 7.21 -14.05 -12.64
C TYR A 222 7.04 -14.18 -11.12
N THR A 223 7.87 -13.42 -10.42
CA THR A 223 7.97 -13.35 -8.97
C THR A 223 7.00 -12.32 -8.42
N LYS A 224 6.28 -12.67 -7.36
CA LYS A 224 5.30 -11.84 -6.67
C LYS A 224 5.68 -11.84 -5.19
N HIS A 225 6.20 -10.73 -4.70
CA HIS A 225 6.59 -10.58 -3.29
C HIS A 225 5.61 -9.68 -2.58
N LEU A 226 5.30 -10.02 -1.33
CA LEU A 226 4.50 -9.23 -0.42
C LEU A 226 5.38 -8.81 0.75
N PHE A 227 5.32 -7.53 1.06
CA PHE A 227 5.86 -6.91 2.24
C PHE A 227 4.69 -6.28 3.01
N ALA A 228 4.40 -6.76 4.20
CA ALA A 228 3.25 -6.33 5.00
C ALA A 228 3.71 -5.82 6.37
N ALA A 229 3.25 -4.65 6.79
CA ALA A 229 3.36 -4.21 8.18
C ALA A 229 2.29 -4.93 9.02
N CYS A 230 2.65 -5.91 9.85
CA CYS A 230 1.67 -6.61 10.69
C CYS A 230 1.84 -6.22 12.16
N GLY A 231 0.72 -5.96 12.84
CA GLY A 231 0.70 -5.86 14.30
C GLY A 231 1.02 -4.49 14.88
N PHE A 232 0.81 -3.40 14.15
CA PHE A 232 0.75 -2.08 14.77
C PHE A 232 -0.58 -1.97 15.50
N GLU A 233 -0.58 -2.30 16.79
CA GLU A 233 -1.73 -2.04 17.66
C GLU A 233 -2.05 -0.54 17.61
N SER A 234 -3.11 -0.20 16.86
CA SER A 234 -3.84 1.08 16.90
C SER A 234 -3.16 2.37 16.45
N SER A 235 -1.89 2.39 16.06
CA SER A 235 -1.33 3.57 15.40
C SER A 235 -0.38 3.21 14.26
N THR A 236 -0.80 3.49 13.02
CA THR A 236 0.03 3.48 11.81
C THR A 236 1.05 4.63 11.82
N THR A 237 1.70 4.90 12.96
CA THR A 237 2.69 5.96 13.09
C THR A 237 3.85 5.67 12.14
N ASP A 238 3.89 6.33 10.97
CA ASP A 238 4.95 6.55 9.93
C ASP A 238 6.16 5.59 9.83
N ASP A 239 6.17 4.45 10.48
CA ASP A 239 7.40 3.71 10.75
C ASP A 239 7.84 2.97 9.50
N MET A 240 6.88 2.44 8.74
CA MET A 240 7.16 1.71 7.51
C MET A 240 7.47 2.66 6.36
N THR A 241 6.65 3.67 6.11
CA THR A 241 6.91 4.65 5.04
C THR A 241 8.21 5.42 5.28
N ALA A 242 8.49 5.89 6.51
CA ALA A 242 9.76 6.52 6.83
C ALA A 242 10.95 5.57 6.70
N ALA A 243 10.85 4.33 7.20
CA ALA A 243 11.93 3.36 7.06
C ALA A 243 12.16 2.98 5.60
N MET A 244 11.12 2.81 4.78
CA MET A 244 11.23 2.55 3.35
C MET A 244 11.96 3.70 2.65
N CYS A 245 11.53 4.95 2.90
CA CYS A 245 12.19 6.12 2.34
C CYS A 245 13.67 6.16 2.73
N HIS A 246 13.98 5.94 4.00
CA HIS A 246 15.35 5.91 4.49
C HIS A 246 16.18 4.81 3.80
N VAL A 247 15.68 3.57 3.71
CA VAL A 247 16.41 2.48 3.06
C VAL A 247 16.68 2.82 1.60
N LEU A 248 15.67 3.34 0.90
CA LEU A 248 15.81 3.77 -0.49
C LEU A 248 16.61 5.06 -0.68
N ASP A 249 16.84 5.91 0.30
CA ASP A 249 17.74 7.06 0.13
C ASP A 249 19.19 6.71 0.47
N THR A 250 19.38 5.85 1.46
CA THR A 250 20.72 5.54 2.00
C THR A 250 21.39 4.34 1.36
N TRP A 251 20.62 3.44 0.72
CA TRP A 251 21.20 2.29 0.06
C TRP A 251 22.04 2.70 -1.15
N THR A 252 23.34 2.62 -0.98
CA THR A 252 24.32 2.74 -2.06
C THR A 252 24.94 1.37 -2.31
N PRO A 253 25.00 0.89 -3.56
CA PRO A 253 25.79 -0.29 -3.85
C PRO A 253 27.27 0.04 -3.56
N PRO A 254 28.03 -0.85 -2.90
CA PRO A 254 29.44 -0.64 -2.64
C PRO A 254 30.22 -0.45 -3.96
N PRO A 255 31.22 0.45 -3.98
CA PRO A 255 31.93 0.85 -5.20
C PRO A 255 32.76 -0.26 -5.84
N SER A 256 33.04 -1.34 -5.11
CA SER A 256 33.79 -2.50 -5.60
C SER A 256 33.32 -3.74 -4.85
N PRO A 257 32.40 -4.55 -5.40
CA PRO A 257 32.11 -5.84 -4.77
C PRO A 257 33.40 -6.67 -4.75
N PRO A 258 33.77 -7.31 -3.62
CA PRO A 258 34.83 -8.29 -3.61
C PRO A 258 34.56 -9.30 -4.72
N ARG A 259 35.59 -9.68 -5.50
CA ARG A 259 35.48 -10.62 -6.63
C ARG A 259 34.77 -11.95 -6.27
N THR A 260 34.67 -12.27 -4.99
CA THR A 260 34.09 -13.51 -4.44
C THR A 260 32.68 -13.34 -3.87
N GLN A 261 32.12 -12.13 -3.80
CA GLN A 261 30.77 -11.92 -3.27
C GLN A 261 29.80 -11.53 -4.38
N LEU A 262 28.65 -12.20 -4.38
CA LEU A 262 27.50 -11.88 -5.23
C LEU A 262 27.21 -10.37 -5.17
N PRO A 263 26.75 -9.77 -6.27
CA PRO A 263 26.62 -8.34 -6.34
C PRO A 263 25.63 -7.86 -5.27
N TYR A 264 26.01 -6.81 -4.53
CA TYR A 264 25.26 -6.19 -3.44
C TYR A 264 24.06 -5.42 -3.96
N TRP A 265 23.10 -6.18 -4.48
CA TRP A 265 21.85 -5.67 -4.97
C TRP A 265 20.89 -5.50 -3.79
N LEU A 266 20.05 -4.46 -3.83
CA LEU A 266 18.95 -4.34 -2.86
C LEU A 266 17.87 -5.35 -3.25
N THR A 267 18.07 -6.60 -2.84
CA THR A 267 17.06 -7.64 -3.01
C THR A 267 15.92 -7.42 -2.02
N THR A 268 14.74 -7.97 -2.30
CA THR A 268 13.63 -7.93 -1.35
C THR A 268 13.95 -8.60 -0.01
N LYS A 269 14.81 -9.63 0.00
CA LYS A 269 15.32 -10.23 1.25
C LYS A 269 16.18 -9.24 2.03
N ARG A 270 17.08 -8.53 1.35
CA ARG A 270 17.91 -7.51 1.99
C ARG A 270 17.08 -6.33 2.48
N LEU A 271 16.10 -5.89 1.68
CA LEU A 271 15.13 -4.88 2.08
C LEU A 271 14.40 -5.31 3.34
N HIS A 272 13.88 -6.53 3.39
CA HIS A 272 13.23 -7.09 4.57
C HIS A 272 14.11 -7.07 5.82
N GLN A 273 15.35 -7.53 5.74
CA GLN A 273 16.28 -7.49 6.86
C GLN A 273 16.51 -6.05 7.37
N ILE A 274 16.79 -5.11 6.47
CA ILE A 274 17.08 -3.72 6.87
C ILE A 274 15.83 -3.07 7.48
N MET A 275 14.66 -3.32 6.90
CA MET A 275 13.39 -2.84 7.41
C MET A 275 13.09 -3.43 8.79
N GLU A 276 13.25 -4.75 8.96
CA GLU A 276 13.07 -5.42 10.25
C GLU A 276 14.01 -4.87 11.32
N ASP A 277 15.30 -4.71 11.02
CA ASP A 277 16.29 -4.12 11.93
C ASP A 277 15.93 -2.68 12.34
N ARG A 278 15.24 -1.92 11.47
CA ARG A 278 14.81 -0.55 11.76
C ARG A 278 13.54 -0.52 12.59
N LEU A 279 12.53 -1.28 12.18
CA LEU A 279 11.26 -1.34 12.87
C LEU A 279 11.46 -1.87 14.30
N ARG A 280 12.25 -2.93 14.48
CA ARG A 280 12.59 -3.46 15.82
C ARG A 280 13.27 -2.46 16.75
N ARG A 281 14.00 -1.46 16.22
CA ARG A 281 14.65 -0.43 17.03
C ARG A 281 13.67 0.65 17.51
N ASN A 282 12.57 0.85 16.79
CA ASN A 282 11.65 1.95 17.01
C ASN A 282 10.32 1.49 17.65
N SER A 283 9.90 0.25 17.43
CA SER A 283 8.59 -0.27 17.86
C SER A 283 8.71 -1.48 18.77
N VAL A 284 7.96 -1.48 19.87
CA VAL A 284 7.80 -2.63 20.77
C VAL A 284 6.60 -3.45 20.29
N GLY A 285 6.82 -4.48 19.47
CA GLY A 285 5.82 -5.54 19.26
C GLY A 285 5.40 -5.86 17.82
N SER A 286 5.66 -5.01 16.83
CA SER A 286 5.34 -5.31 15.44
C SER A 286 6.57 -5.83 14.67
N GLN A 287 6.37 -6.85 13.83
CA GLN A 287 7.40 -7.32 12.89
C GLN A 287 6.86 -7.25 11.46
N PRO A 288 7.66 -6.71 10.52
CA PRO A 288 7.27 -6.75 9.12
C PRO A 288 7.18 -8.21 8.66
N ILE A 289 6.13 -8.54 7.91
CA ILE A 289 5.98 -9.83 7.26
C ILE A 289 6.50 -9.71 5.85
N PHE A 290 7.47 -10.55 5.50
CA PHE A 290 7.88 -10.76 4.12
C PHE A 290 7.42 -12.14 3.65
N ARG A 291 6.72 -12.17 2.52
CA ARG A 291 6.23 -13.43 1.94
C ARG A 291 6.34 -13.41 0.43
N GLN A 292 6.90 -14.47 -0.14
CA GLN A 292 6.82 -14.72 -1.56
C GLN A 292 5.48 -15.38 -1.87
N LEU A 293 4.67 -14.71 -2.70
CA LEU A 293 3.35 -15.18 -3.10
C LEU A 293 3.45 -16.17 -4.27
N LEU A 294 4.29 -15.88 -5.28
CA LEU A 294 4.49 -16.71 -6.46
C LEU A 294 5.87 -16.47 -7.11
N PRO A 295 6.44 -17.46 -7.82
CA PRO A 295 6.36 -18.86 -7.43
C PRO A 295 6.93 -19.02 -6.00
N VAL A 296 6.57 -20.07 -5.28
CA VAL A 296 7.19 -20.35 -3.97
C VAL A 296 8.55 -20.99 -4.24
N ASP A 297 9.58 -20.15 -4.38
CA ASP A 297 10.98 -20.53 -4.58
C ASP A 297 11.86 -19.63 -3.68
N PRO A 298 12.35 -20.16 -2.54
CA PRO A 298 13.03 -19.37 -1.53
C PRO A 298 14.33 -18.74 -2.01
N GLU A 299 14.88 -19.15 -3.15
CA GLU A 299 16.10 -18.56 -3.72
C GLU A 299 15.82 -17.44 -4.73
N LYS A 300 14.56 -17.26 -5.12
CA LYS A 300 14.18 -16.27 -6.11
C LYS A 300 13.82 -14.93 -5.46
N TYR A 301 14.65 -13.92 -5.68
CA TYR A 301 14.46 -12.57 -5.15
C TYR A 301 14.29 -11.50 -6.22
N ILE A 302 13.39 -10.55 -5.96
CA ILE A 302 13.30 -9.32 -6.76
C ILE A 302 14.46 -8.41 -6.34
N THR A 303 15.16 -7.85 -7.33
CA THR A 303 16.20 -6.85 -7.12
C THR A 303 15.69 -5.46 -7.46
N LEU A 304 15.72 -4.55 -6.51
CA LEU A 304 15.36 -3.15 -6.71
C LEU A 304 16.54 -2.42 -7.38
N PRO A 305 16.41 -2.00 -8.66
CA PRO A 305 17.48 -1.33 -9.37
C PRO A 305 17.61 0.13 -8.95
N ASP A 306 18.80 0.69 -9.00
CA ASP A 306 18.95 2.15 -9.00
C ASP A 306 19.05 2.64 -10.45
N LEU A 307 17.95 3.16 -10.99
CA LEU A 307 17.92 3.63 -12.38
C LEU A 307 18.50 5.05 -12.53
N SER A 308 18.70 5.77 -11.42
CA SER A 308 19.25 7.14 -11.44
C SER A 308 20.73 7.16 -11.86
N ALA A 309 21.50 6.13 -11.45
CA ALA A 309 22.92 6.03 -11.76
C ALA A 309 23.20 5.84 -13.26
N GLY A 310 22.24 5.30 -14.03
CA GLY A 310 22.39 5.07 -15.47
C GLY A 310 22.13 6.31 -16.34
N ALA A 311 21.44 7.33 -15.81
CA ALA A 311 21.08 8.53 -16.59
C ALA A 311 22.25 9.51 -16.78
N GLY A 312 23.33 9.36 -16.00
CA GLY A 312 24.51 10.24 -16.06
C GLY A 312 25.58 9.82 -17.07
N ALA A 313 25.51 8.60 -17.61
CA ALA A 313 26.44 8.11 -18.63
C ALA A 313 25.84 8.33 -20.04
N GLY A 314 25.59 9.60 -20.38
CA GLY A 314 25.24 9.95 -21.75
C GLY A 314 26.47 9.79 -22.67
N PRO A 315 26.32 9.17 -23.86
CA PRO A 315 27.32 9.30 -24.91
C PRO A 315 27.35 10.76 -25.37
N ASP A 316 28.56 11.27 -25.59
CA ASP A 316 28.84 12.55 -26.24
C ASP A 316 27.91 12.77 -27.45
N ALA A 317 26.91 13.65 -27.31
CA ALA A 317 26.05 14.09 -28.40
C ALA A 317 25.37 15.40 -28.02
N GLY A 318 26.03 16.51 -28.35
CA GLY A 318 25.38 17.80 -28.41
C GLY A 318 24.22 17.75 -29.40
N MET A 319 23.01 17.99 -28.92
CA MET A 319 21.90 18.41 -29.77
C MET A 319 20.95 19.32 -28.99
N SER A 320 20.71 20.46 -29.63
CA SER A 320 19.96 21.63 -29.21
C SER A 320 18.66 21.40 -28.44
N ARG A 321 18.48 22.32 -27.48
CA ARG A 321 17.22 22.65 -26.79
C ARG A 321 16.04 22.79 -27.75
N GLY A 322 15.10 21.85 -27.67
CA GLY A 322 13.72 21.98 -28.17
C GLY A 322 12.75 22.15 -27.00
N ARG A 323 11.90 23.17 -27.07
CA ARG A 323 11.03 23.71 -26.01
C ARG A 323 9.59 23.22 -26.21
N ARG A 324 8.82 23.05 -25.11
CA ARG A 324 7.35 22.79 -24.97
C ARG A 324 6.92 21.32 -25.15
N GLY A 325 5.93 20.78 -24.43
CA GLY A 325 4.97 21.36 -23.49
C GLY A 325 4.28 20.27 -22.64
N GLY A 326 3.70 20.68 -21.52
CA GLY A 326 3.02 19.81 -20.56
C GLY A 326 1.69 19.25 -21.07
N GLY A 327 1.49 17.95 -20.92
CA GLY A 327 0.23 17.26 -21.16
C GLY A 327 -0.31 16.66 -19.88
N SER A 328 -1.36 17.27 -19.34
CA SER A 328 -2.23 16.74 -18.30
C SER A 328 -3.01 15.55 -18.86
N TRP A 329 -2.87 14.37 -18.27
CA TRP A 329 -3.75 13.24 -18.55
C TRP A 329 -5.04 13.39 -17.74
N ARG A 330 -6.11 13.85 -18.40
CA ARG A 330 -7.48 13.73 -17.92
C ARG A 330 -8.39 13.26 -19.07
N ARG A 331 -9.21 12.25 -18.72
CA ARG A 331 -10.46 11.75 -19.34
C ARG A 331 -10.35 10.86 -20.58
N GLY A 332 -10.79 9.62 -20.38
CA GLY A 332 -11.93 9.03 -21.07
C GLY A 332 -12.91 8.55 -19.99
#